data_AF-A0A9D9YD86-F1
#
_entry.id   AF-A0A9D9YD86-F1
#
_cell.length_a   1.000
_cell.length_b   1.000
_cell.length_c   1.000
_cell.angle_alpha   90.00
_cell.angle_beta   90.00
_cell.angle_gamma   90.00
#
_symmetry.space_group_name_H-M   'P 1'
#
loop_
_entity.id
_entity.type
_entity.pdbx_description
1 polymer ?
#
loop_
_entity_poly.entity_id
_entity_poly.type
_entity_poly.pdbx_seq_one_letter_code
_entity_poly.pdbx_strand_id
1 'polypeptide(L)'
;MALKFNKSTRKTRRNPLLEEPHWVISSYPREVRTLVRLSLILYLAMHIRLITIGLATLLLLGSASVSAEENTTTPTKPEFPRERPVAPRAEARKEVRENLIEARKDIRENASTTRGEFRADMMEARKGAMEAREAAKAEVQALRESGATPEEIKAKIEEQKAALGESRQVRKVNFTEAVKERVGVFTDNILRLLAARVTFLEGIADRVASRIDELEGRGADMSEASAALADAEGKIADAVGAIGSAKAAAAALKESEDPASERDSFRAAAKTAHESVKAAGEALRSAITALKASRPEVEPDEEETEPETEPAVEPVI
;
A
#
# COMPACT_ATOMS: atom_id res chain seq x y z
N MET A 1 58.47 -24.66 -13.26
CA MET A 1 57.62 -24.36 -12.07
C MET A 1 56.16 -24.46 -12.50
N ALA A 2 55.48 -25.54 -12.15
CA ALA A 2 54.07 -25.77 -12.49
C ALA A 2 53.27 -25.97 -11.20
N LEU A 3 52.38 -25.03 -10.88
CA LEU A 3 51.51 -25.07 -9.71
C LEU A 3 50.24 -25.86 -10.04
N LYS A 4 50.11 -27.05 -9.43
CA LYS A 4 48.92 -27.91 -9.51
C LYS A 4 47.81 -27.35 -8.61
N PHE A 5 46.68 -26.99 -9.22
CA PHE A 5 45.49 -26.51 -8.52
C PHE A 5 44.68 -27.70 -7.99
N ASN A 6 44.60 -27.83 -6.66
CA ASN A 6 43.93 -28.93 -5.96
C ASN A 6 42.41 -28.72 -5.89
N LYS A 7 41.63 -29.58 -6.57
CA LYS A 7 40.16 -29.60 -6.51
C LYS A 7 39.67 -30.33 -5.25
N SER A 8 39.64 -29.62 -4.13
CA SER A 8 39.05 -30.09 -2.87
C SER A 8 37.55 -29.76 -2.79
N THR A 9 36.72 -30.76 -3.11
CA THR A 9 35.38 -31.07 -2.55
C THR A 9 34.60 -29.96 -1.82
N ARG A 10 33.67 -29.31 -2.52
CA ARG A 10 32.58 -28.53 -1.91
C ARG A 10 31.55 -29.47 -1.28
N LYS A 11 31.66 -29.74 0.02
CA LYS A 11 30.57 -30.32 0.82
C LYS A 11 29.41 -29.32 0.86
N THR A 12 28.30 -29.67 0.22
CA THR A 12 27.00 -28.99 0.34
C THR A 12 26.53 -29.09 1.79
N ARG A 13 26.54 -27.97 2.51
CA ARG A 13 25.87 -27.84 3.81
C ARG A 13 24.37 -27.87 3.56
N ARG A 14 23.72 -29.03 3.68
CA ARG A 14 22.27 -29.12 3.79
C ARG A 14 21.86 -28.48 5.12
N ASN A 15 20.92 -27.56 5.05
CA ASN A 15 20.44 -26.75 6.16
C ASN A 15 19.35 -27.57 6.90
N PRO A 16 19.56 -27.98 8.17
CA PRO A 16 18.65 -28.88 8.89
C PRO A 16 17.38 -28.20 9.44
N LEU A 17 17.06 -26.99 9.00
CA LEU A 17 15.95 -26.16 9.52
C LEU A 17 14.73 -26.10 8.58
N LEU A 18 14.69 -26.92 7.53
CA LEU A 18 13.55 -27.00 6.59
C LEU A 18 12.91 -28.40 6.57
N GLU A 19 13.18 -29.23 7.56
CA GLU A 19 12.36 -30.41 7.81
C GLU A 19 11.17 -29.99 8.69
N GLU A 20 10.04 -29.73 8.04
CA GLU A 20 8.77 -29.49 8.73
C GLU A 20 8.47 -30.63 9.72
N PRO A 21 7.97 -30.37 10.93
CA PRO A 21 7.66 -31.41 11.89
C PRO A 21 6.38 -32.17 11.46
N HIS A 22 6.53 -33.23 10.65
CA HIS A 22 5.41 -34.10 10.26
C HIS A 22 4.82 -34.91 11.44
N TRP A 23 5.44 -34.84 12.62
CA TRP A 23 5.12 -35.70 13.76
C TRP A 23 3.98 -35.18 14.67
N VAL A 24 3.44 -33.97 14.43
CA VAL A 24 2.41 -33.40 15.33
C VAL A 24 0.97 -33.79 14.96
N ILE A 25 0.70 -34.27 13.74
CA ILE A 25 -0.68 -34.56 13.29
C ILE A 25 -1.05 -36.06 13.39
N SER A 26 -0.05 -36.94 13.52
CA SER A 26 -0.25 -38.41 13.54
C SER A 26 -0.88 -38.93 14.85
N SER A 27 -0.68 -38.22 15.95
CA SER A 27 -0.99 -38.69 17.31
C SER A 27 -2.47 -38.51 17.72
N TYR A 28 -3.29 -37.85 16.90
CA TYR A 28 -4.67 -37.60 17.27
C TYR A 28 -5.58 -38.83 17.01
N PRO A 29 -6.49 -39.16 17.94
CA PRO A 29 -7.50 -40.18 17.74
C PRO A 29 -8.25 -39.94 16.42
N ARG A 30 -8.66 -41.01 15.74
CA ARG A 30 -9.33 -40.91 14.42
C ARG A 30 -10.55 -39.97 14.44
N GLU A 31 -11.23 -39.90 15.57
CA GLU A 31 -12.40 -39.03 15.81
C GLU A 31 -12.04 -37.53 15.86
N VAL A 32 -10.89 -37.17 16.41
CA VAL A 32 -10.44 -35.76 16.45
C VAL A 32 -10.02 -35.31 15.04
N ARG A 33 -9.44 -36.22 14.24
CA ARG A 33 -9.07 -35.92 12.84
C ARG A 33 -10.28 -35.67 11.94
N THR A 34 -11.39 -36.37 12.15
CA THR A 34 -12.62 -36.11 11.38
C THR A 34 -13.25 -34.78 11.80
N LEU A 35 -13.26 -34.44 13.09
CA LEU A 35 -13.79 -33.17 13.58
C LEU A 35 -12.99 -31.96 13.08
N VAL A 36 -11.65 -32.02 13.09
CA VAL A 36 -10.80 -30.93 12.58
C VAL A 36 -10.95 -30.76 11.06
N ARG A 37 -11.12 -31.86 10.32
CA ARG A 37 -11.40 -31.78 8.87
C ARG A 37 -12.78 -31.17 8.59
N LEU A 38 -13.79 -31.55 9.36
CA LEU A 38 -15.14 -31.01 9.23
C LEU A 38 -15.20 -29.52 9.61
N SER A 39 -14.51 -29.09 10.66
CA SER A 39 -14.45 -27.67 11.04
C SER A 39 -13.76 -26.83 9.98
N LEU A 40 -12.66 -27.33 9.38
CA LEU A 40 -11.97 -26.66 8.28
C LEU A 40 -12.85 -26.53 7.03
N ILE A 41 -13.58 -27.60 6.67
CA ILE A 41 -14.50 -27.59 5.51
C ILE A 41 -15.66 -26.61 5.75
N LEU A 42 -16.24 -26.57 6.95
CA LEU A 42 -17.31 -25.64 7.30
C LEU A 42 -16.82 -24.19 7.28
N TYR A 43 -15.61 -23.93 7.79
CA TYR A 43 -14.98 -22.61 7.75
C TYR A 43 -14.76 -22.12 6.31
N LEU A 44 -14.22 -22.99 5.44
CA LEU A 44 -14.02 -22.70 4.02
C LEU A 44 -15.35 -22.43 3.31
N ALA A 45 -16.38 -23.25 3.56
CA ALA A 45 -17.70 -23.08 2.98
C ALA A 45 -18.38 -21.76 3.41
N MET A 46 -18.17 -21.34 4.66
CA MET A 46 -18.68 -20.05 5.17
C MET A 46 -18.01 -18.87 4.45
N HIS A 47 -16.69 -18.91 4.23
CA HIS A 47 -15.96 -17.85 3.54
C HIS A 47 -16.33 -17.78 2.06
N ILE A 48 -16.49 -18.91 1.38
CA ILE A 48 -16.94 -18.95 -0.01
C ILE A 48 -18.34 -18.32 -0.14
N ARG A 49 -19.27 -18.61 0.78
CA ARG A 49 -20.61 -18.00 0.78
C ARG A 49 -20.58 -16.48 0.96
N LEU A 50 -19.75 -15.97 1.89
CA LEU A 50 -19.58 -14.53 2.10
C LEU A 50 -19.01 -13.82 0.87
N ILE A 51 -18.04 -14.45 0.19
CA ILE A 51 -17.47 -13.91 -1.05
C ILE A 51 -18.53 -13.89 -2.18
N THR A 52 -19.33 -14.95 -2.33
CA THR A 52 -20.37 -14.99 -3.37
C THR A 52 -21.50 -13.98 -3.14
N ILE A 53 -21.86 -13.68 -1.88
CA ILE A 53 -22.89 -12.68 -1.57
C ILE A 53 -22.38 -11.27 -1.89
N GLY A 54 -21.13 -10.95 -1.55
CA GLY A 54 -20.54 -9.64 -1.86
C GLY A 54 -20.40 -9.39 -3.37
N LEU A 55 -20.09 -10.42 -4.15
CA LEU A 55 -19.95 -10.33 -5.61
C LEU A 55 -21.31 -10.20 -6.32
N ALA A 56 -22.37 -10.83 -5.79
CA ALA A 56 -23.73 -10.70 -6.33
C ALA A 56 -24.33 -9.31 -6.08
N THR A 57 -24.00 -8.65 -4.96
CA THR A 57 -24.47 -7.27 -4.69
C THR A 57 -23.79 -6.22 -5.56
N LEU A 58 -22.55 -6.46 -6.01
CA LEU A 58 -21.82 -5.53 -6.89
C LEU A 58 -22.35 -5.56 -8.34
N LEU A 59 -22.91 -6.69 -8.78
CA LEU A 59 -23.44 -6.85 -10.14
C LEU A 59 -24.86 -6.27 -10.34
N LEU A 60 -25.60 -6.00 -9.25
CA LEU A 60 -26.99 -5.53 -9.30
C LEU A 60 -27.16 -4.00 -9.23
N LEU A 61 -26.08 -3.23 -9.04
CA LEU A 61 -26.12 -1.74 -9.06
C LEU A 61 -25.67 -1.12 -10.40
N GLY A 62 -25.31 -1.93 -11.40
CA GLY A 62 -24.73 -1.46 -12.67
C GLY A 62 -25.71 -1.24 -13.83
N SER A 63 -27.02 -1.25 -13.61
CA SER A 63 -28.00 -1.07 -14.70
C SER A 63 -29.11 -0.10 -14.32
N ALA A 64 -28.76 1.18 -14.21
CA ALA A 64 -29.71 2.27 -14.37
C ALA A 64 -29.40 3.01 -15.68
N SER A 65 -30.17 2.66 -16.71
CA SER A 65 -30.30 3.40 -17.95
C SER A 65 -30.78 4.82 -17.63
N VAL A 66 -30.04 5.85 -18.04
CA VAL A 66 -30.59 7.20 -18.17
C VAL A 66 -30.83 7.45 -19.66
N SER A 67 -32.11 7.55 -19.99
CA SER A 67 -32.65 7.84 -21.30
C SER A 67 -32.10 9.12 -21.91
N ALA A 68 -31.90 9.05 -23.21
CA ALA A 68 -31.87 10.18 -24.11
C ALA A 68 -33.20 10.94 -24.07
N GLU A 69 -33.14 12.26 -23.93
CA GLU A 69 -34.25 13.17 -24.23
C GLU A 69 -33.76 14.15 -25.31
N GLU A 70 -34.27 13.98 -26.52
CA GLU A 70 -34.14 14.93 -27.63
C GLU A 70 -34.88 16.22 -27.26
N ASN A 71 -34.16 17.34 -27.15
CA ASN A 71 -34.76 18.67 -27.26
C ASN A 71 -33.88 19.55 -28.14
N THR A 72 -34.29 19.67 -29.40
CA THR A 72 -33.74 20.58 -30.40
C THR A 72 -34.28 21.99 -30.15
N THR A 73 -33.50 22.81 -29.44
CA THR A 73 -33.68 24.26 -29.44
C THR A 73 -32.47 24.95 -30.05
N THR A 74 -32.76 25.75 -31.07
CA THR A 74 -31.86 26.57 -31.90
C THR A 74 -30.95 27.48 -31.05
N PRO A 75 -29.64 27.57 -31.36
CA PRO A 75 -28.70 28.33 -30.55
C PRO A 75 -28.83 29.83 -30.83
N THR A 76 -29.40 30.56 -29.86
CA THR A 76 -29.23 32.02 -29.79
C THR A 76 -27.91 32.28 -29.11
N LYS A 77 -26.92 32.78 -29.86
CA LYS A 77 -25.55 33.10 -29.40
C LYS A 77 -25.59 34.00 -28.16
N PRO A 78 -25.30 33.48 -26.95
CA PRO A 78 -25.19 34.31 -25.77
C PRO A 78 -23.80 34.93 -25.74
N GLU A 79 -23.74 36.26 -25.84
CA GLU A 79 -22.57 37.03 -25.43
C GLU A 79 -22.41 36.88 -23.90
N PHE A 80 -21.68 35.85 -23.49
CA PHE A 80 -21.24 35.71 -22.11
C PHE A 80 -20.12 36.72 -21.83
N PRO A 81 -20.28 37.60 -20.82
CA PRO A 81 -19.18 38.38 -20.29
C PRO A 81 -18.06 37.44 -19.85
N ARG A 82 -16.91 37.52 -20.51
CA ARG A 82 -15.72 36.72 -20.21
C ARG A 82 -15.03 37.25 -18.95
N GLU A 83 -15.69 37.20 -17.82
CA GLU A 83 -14.97 37.17 -16.55
C GLU A 83 -14.75 35.71 -16.21
N ARG A 84 -13.64 35.15 -16.71
CA ARG A 84 -13.14 33.88 -16.21
C ARG A 84 -12.76 34.13 -14.75
N PRO A 85 -13.44 33.55 -13.75
CA PRO A 85 -12.86 33.51 -12.42
C PRO A 85 -11.55 32.73 -12.56
N VAL A 86 -10.43 33.45 -12.46
CA VAL A 86 -9.11 32.86 -12.32
C VAL A 86 -9.12 32.23 -10.93
N ALA A 87 -9.67 31.01 -10.83
CA ALA A 87 -9.64 30.25 -9.60
C ALA A 87 -8.17 30.11 -9.14
N PRO A 88 -7.89 30.12 -7.83
CA PRO A 88 -6.55 30.06 -7.25
C PRO A 88 -5.90 28.68 -7.53
N ARG A 89 -5.42 28.49 -8.77
CA ARG A 89 -5.04 27.20 -9.36
C ARG A 89 -3.58 26.81 -9.12
N ALA A 90 -2.74 27.77 -8.75
CA ALA A 90 -1.33 27.52 -8.44
C ALA A 90 -1.17 26.97 -7.01
N GLU A 91 -1.99 27.46 -6.07
CA GLU A 91 -1.89 27.14 -4.65
C GLU A 91 -2.33 25.70 -4.38
N ALA A 92 -3.50 25.29 -4.87
CA ALA A 92 -3.98 23.90 -4.72
C ALA A 92 -3.02 22.85 -5.34
N ARG A 93 -2.29 23.20 -6.41
CA ARG A 93 -1.29 22.30 -7.02
C ARG A 93 -0.02 22.20 -6.18
N LYS A 94 0.43 23.31 -5.63
CA LYS A 94 1.55 23.32 -4.68
C LYS A 94 1.19 22.47 -3.48
N GLU A 95 0.01 22.67 -2.91
CA GLU A 95 -0.47 21.94 -1.74
C GLU A 95 -0.50 20.42 -1.96
N VAL A 96 -1.11 19.93 -3.04
CA VAL A 96 -1.15 18.47 -3.30
C VAL A 96 0.25 17.89 -3.54
N ARG A 97 1.14 18.63 -4.22
CA ARG A 97 2.52 18.17 -4.46
C ARG A 97 3.36 18.21 -3.19
N GLU A 98 3.21 19.25 -2.38
CA GLU A 98 3.85 19.41 -1.07
C GLU A 98 3.38 18.29 -0.14
N ASN A 99 2.07 18.03 -0.05
CA ASN A 99 1.51 16.92 0.71
C ASN A 99 2.08 15.56 0.30
N LEU A 100 2.30 15.33 -1.01
CA LEU A 100 2.90 14.07 -1.49
C LEU A 100 4.40 13.97 -1.15
N ILE A 101 5.13 15.08 -1.24
CA ILE A 101 6.57 15.14 -0.92
C ILE A 101 6.77 14.96 0.58
N GLU A 102 6.00 15.67 1.40
CA GLU A 102 5.98 15.52 2.86
C GLU A 102 5.61 14.10 3.24
N ALA A 103 4.53 13.54 2.69
CA ALA A 103 4.17 12.16 2.96
C ALA A 103 5.30 11.17 2.66
N ARG A 104 6.06 11.37 1.57
CA ARG A 104 7.22 10.53 1.26
C ARG A 104 8.39 10.75 2.21
N LYS A 105 8.63 11.99 2.63
CA LYS A 105 9.69 12.34 3.56
C LYS A 105 9.39 11.75 4.94
N ASP A 106 8.17 11.92 5.44
CA ASP A 106 7.68 11.33 6.69
C ASP A 106 7.83 9.82 6.67
N ILE A 107 7.43 9.16 5.58
CA ILE A 107 7.57 7.70 5.45
C ILE A 107 9.03 7.28 5.54
N ARG A 108 9.93 8.00 4.85
CA ARG A 108 11.36 7.68 4.85
C ARG A 108 12.00 7.91 6.22
N GLU A 109 11.70 9.04 6.84
CA GLU A 109 12.24 9.45 8.14
C GLU A 109 11.73 8.49 9.22
N ASN A 110 10.41 8.30 9.30
CA ASN A 110 9.78 7.36 10.24
C ASN A 110 10.28 5.93 10.06
N ALA A 111 10.46 5.45 8.81
CA ALA A 111 10.99 4.11 8.58
C ALA A 111 12.45 3.96 9.02
N SER A 112 13.25 5.03 8.94
CA SER A 112 14.64 5.00 9.41
C SER A 112 14.74 5.05 10.94
N THR A 113 13.95 5.91 11.59
CA THR A 113 13.93 6.09 13.05
C THR A 113 13.38 4.85 13.74
N THR A 114 12.19 4.37 13.33
CA THR A 114 11.63 3.13 13.90
C THR A 114 12.52 1.91 13.71
N ARG A 115 13.26 1.82 12.59
CA ARG A 115 14.20 0.72 12.38
C ARG A 115 15.45 0.85 13.26
N GLY A 116 15.92 2.07 13.50
CA GLY A 116 17.02 2.37 14.42
C GLY A 116 16.66 2.03 15.86
N GLU A 117 15.53 2.56 16.32
CA GLU A 117 14.94 2.31 17.65
C GLU A 117 14.73 0.81 17.87
N PHE A 118 14.11 0.11 16.91
CA PHE A 118 13.91 -1.34 17.05
C PHE A 118 15.22 -2.13 17.20
N ARG A 119 16.27 -1.73 16.47
CA ARG A 119 17.58 -2.36 16.62
C ARG A 119 18.20 -2.07 17.98
N ALA A 120 18.04 -0.86 18.49
CA ALA A 120 18.49 -0.48 19.83
C ALA A 120 17.75 -1.30 20.89
N ASP A 121 16.41 -1.34 20.85
CA ASP A 121 15.56 -2.11 21.77
C ASP A 121 15.95 -3.60 21.75
N MET A 122 16.17 -4.19 20.57
CA MET A 122 16.59 -5.58 20.43
C MET A 122 17.98 -5.85 21.00
N MET A 123 18.92 -4.92 20.83
CA MET A 123 20.26 -5.04 21.39
C MET A 123 20.23 -4.93 22.92
N GLU A 124 19.45 -3.99 23.46
CA GLU A 124 19.27 -3.80 24.89
C GLU A 124 18.58 -5.01 25.54
N ALA A 125 17.49 -5.51 24.94
CA ALA A 125 16.81 -6.72 25.38
C ALA A 125 17.73 -7.95 25.35
N ARG A 126 18.59 -8.05 24.32
CA ARG A 126 19.59 -9.14 24.22
C ARG A 126 20.67 -9.02 25.28
N LYS A 127 21.14 -7.80 25.56
CA LYS A 127 22.13 -7.52 26.61
C LYS A 127 21.57 -7.88 27.98
N GLY A 128 20.38 -7.40 28.33
CA GLY A 128 19.72 -7.72 29.60
C GLY A 128 19.41 -9.22 29.75
N ALA A 129 19.08 -9.93 28.67
CA ALA A 129 18.92 -11.39 28.69
C ALA A 129 20.24 -12.14 28.95
N MET A 130 21.35 -11.62 28.43
CA MET A 130 22.67 -12.20 28.65
C MET A 130 23.14 -11.98 30.09
N GLU A 131 23.00 -10.76 30.61
CA GLU A 131 23.32 -10.41 32.00
C GLU A 131 22.50 -11.24 33.00
N ALA A 132 21.18 -11.37 32.78
CA ALA A 132 20.33 -12.23 33.62
C ALA A 132 20.78 -13.70 33.61
N ARG A 133 21.24 -14.20 32.46
CA ARG A 133 21.74 -15.58 32.33
C ARG A 133 23.09 -15.77 33.01
N GLU A 134 23.96 -14.77 32.96
CA GLU A 134 25.26 -14.80 33.65
C GLU A 134 25.08 -14.70 35.17
N ALA A 135 24.21 -13.82 35.65
CA ALA A 135 23.85 -13.74 37.07
C ALA A 135 23.27 -15.06 37.59
N ALA A 136 22.33 -15.67 36.85
CA ALA A 136 21.75 -16.97 37.21
C ALA A 136 22.82 -18.08 37.31
N LYS A 137 23.76 -18.13 36.35
CA LYS A 137 24.88 -19.08 36.38
C LYS A 137 25.81 -18.85 37.57
N ALA A 138 26.16 -17.59 37.84
CA ALA A 138 27.03 -17.21 38.95
C ALA A 138 26.40 -17.61 40.30
N GLU A 139 25.08 -17.42 40.45
CA GLU A 139 24.37 -17.79 41.66
C GLU A 139 24.36 -19.31 41.89
N VAL A 140 24.07 -20.10 40.85
CA VAL A 140 24.13 -21.58 40.89
C VAL A 140 25.55 -22.08 41.18
N GLN A 141 26.56 -21.40 40.65
CA GLN A 141 27.96 -21.74 40.91
C GLN A 141 28.35 -21.44 42.36
N ALA A 142 27.96 -20.28 42.90
CA ALA A 142 28.21 -19.92 44.29
C ALA A 142 27.55 -20.91 45.28
N LEU A 143 26.34 -21.40 44.99
CA LEU A 143 25.68 -22.43 45.80
C LEU A 143 26.45 -23.75 45.80
N ARG A 144 26.97 -24.18 44.65
CA ARG A 144 27.80 -25.38 44.55
C ARG A 144 29.09 -25.26 45.36
N GLU A 145 29.72 -24.09 45.32
CA GLU A 145 30.94 -23.81 46.07
C GLU A 145 30.68 -23.70 47.58
N SER A 146 29.47 -23.30 47.99
CA SER A 146 29.06 -23.23 49.41
C SER A 146 28.71 -24.58 50.06
N GLY A 147 28.71 -25.68 49.28
CA GLY A 147 28.36 -27.02 49.79
C GLY A 147 26.84 -27.26 49.92
N ALA A 148 26.01 -26.45 49.24
CA ALA A 148 24.56 -26.62 49.24
C ALA A 148 24.17 -28.02 48.75
N THR A 149 23.10 -28.55 49.32
CA THR A 149 22.60 -29.89 48.97
C THR A 149 22.07 -29.90 47.53
N PRO A 150 22.06 -31.07 46.86
CA PRO A 150 21.47 -31.22 45.54
C PRO A 150 20.00 -30.76 45.47
N GLU A 151 19.27 -30.78 46.59
CA GLU A 151 17.87 -30.35 46.69
C GLU A 151 17.73 -28.83 46.69
N GLU A 152 18.57 -28.12 47.45
CA GLU A 152 18.60 -26.63 47.46
C GLU A 152 19.01 -26.06 46.11
N ILE A 153 19.99 -26.70 45.43
CA ILE A 153 20.40 -26.33 44.08
C ILE A 153 19.25 -26.52 43.08
N LYS A 154 18.49 -27.62 43.19
CA LYS A 154 17.32 -27.86 42.34
C LYS A 154 16.22 -26.83 42.58
N ALA A 155 15.91 -26.52 43.84
CA ALA A 155 14.90 -25.53 44.20
C ALA A 155 15.20 -24.16 43.59
N LYS A 156 16.44 -23.68 43.70
CA LYS A 156 16.84 -22.40 43.08
C LYS A 156 16.84 -22.43 41.55
N ILE A 157 17.19 -23.55 40.92
CA ILE A 157 17.07 -23.69 39.47
C ILE A 157 15.60 -23.62 39.03
N GLU A 158 14.67 -24.23 39.78
CA GLU A 158 13.24 -24.14 39.50
C GLU A 158 12.69 -22.73 39.72
N GLU A 159 13.09 -22.05 40.79
CA GLU A 159 12.75 -20.66 41.06
C GLU A 159 13.23 -19.73 39.94
N GLN A 160 14.49 -19.85 39.52
CA GLN A 160 15.04 -19.07 38.41
C GLN A 160 14.34 -19.40 37.08
N LYS A 161 13.96 -20.67 36.85
CA LYS A 161 13.17 -21.04 35.66
C LYS A 161 11.78 -20.42 35.69
N ALA A 162 11.13 -20.35 36.84
CA ALA A 162 9.82 -19.71 37.00
C ALA A 162 9.93 -18.20 36.74
N ALA A 163 10.90 -17.51 37.35
CA ALA A 163 11.15 -16.08 37.14
C ALA A 163 11.48 -15.74 35.68
N LEU A 164 12.26 -16.60 34.99
CA LEU A 164 12.52 -16.48 33.56
C LEU A 164 11.27 -16.75 32.70
N GLY A 165 10.39 -17.64 33.15
CA GLY A 165 9.11 -17.94 32.51
C GLY A 165 8.16 -16.73 32.54
N GLU A 166 7.99 -16.11 33.70
CA GLU A 166 7.19 -14.88 33.86
C GLU A 166 7.77 -13.72 33.06
N SER A 167 9.08 -13.51 33.16
CA SER A 167 9.79 -12.49 32.36
C SER A 167 9.60 -12.69 30.85
N ARG A 168 9.54 -13.94 30.37
CA ARG A 168 9.25 -14.24 28.96
C ARG A 168 7.82 -13.90 28.58
N GLN A 169 6.84 -14.15 29.45
CA GLN A 169 5.45 -13.82 29.16
C GLN A 169 5.24 -12.31 29.08
N VAL A 170 5.76 -11.55 30.05
CA VAL A 170 5.71 -10.07 30.03
C VAL A 170 6.40 -9.52 28.77
N ARG A 171 7.59 -10.03 28.43
CA ARG A 171 8.28 -9.64 27.19
C ARG A 171 7.48 -9.98 25.94
N LYS A 172 6.77 -11.12 25.92
CA LYS A 172 5.94 -11.51 24.78
C LYS A 172 4.79 -10.53 24.60
N VAL A 173 4.10 -10.16 25.66
CA VAL A 173 2.98 -9.19 25.63
C VAL A 173 3.48 -7.83 25.15
N ASN A 174 4.52 -7.28 25.78
CA ASN A 174 5.08 -5.99 25.39
C ASN A 174 5.58 -6.00 23.94
N PHE A 175 6.18 -7.12 23.49
CA PHE A 175 6.61 -7.26 22.11
C PHE A 175 5.43 -7.30 21.14
N THR A 176 4.36 -8.03 21.46
CA THR A 176 3.16 -8.08 20.60
C THR A 176 2.50 -6.71 20.47
N GLU A 177 2.42 -5.94 21.55
CA GLU A 177 1.87 -4.57 21.53
C GLU A 177 2.75 -3.62 20.71
N ALA A 178 4.07 -3.64 20.94
CA ALA A 178 5.01 -2.82 20.17
C ALA A 178 5.00 -3.19 18.67
N VAL A 179 4.80 -4.46 18.34
CA VAL A 179 4.63 -4.89 16.95
C VAL A 179 3.31 -4.37 16.38
N LYS A 180 2.20 -4.45 17.11
CA LYS A 180 0.90 -3.93 16.67
C LYS A 180 0.96 -2.43 16.39
N GLU A 181 1.53 -1.65 17.29
CA GLU A 181 1.68 -0.20 17.12
C GLU A 181 2.49 0.14 15.86
N ARG A 182 3.67 -0.47 15.71
CA ARG A 182 4.54 -0.23 14.55
C ARG A 182 3.92 -0.67 13.23
N VAL A 183 3.28 -1.83 13.23
CA VAL A 183 2.54 -2.33 12.06
C VAL A 183 1.38 -1.39 11.74
N GLY A 184 0.70 -0.87 12.75
CA GLY A 184 -0.37 0.12 12.59
C GLY A 184 0.12 1.37 11.88
N VAL A 185 1.15 2.03 12.40
CA VAL A 185 1.76 3.22 11.79
C VAL A 185 2.21 2.95 10.36
N PHE A 186 2.82 1.80 10.10
CA PHE A 186 3.24 1.40 8.77
C PHE A 186 2.06 1.23 7.80
N THR A 187 1.01 0.51 8.23
CA THR A 187 -0.19 0.28 7.42
C THR A 187 -0.91 1.58 7.09
N ASP A 188 -1.07 2.47 8.08
CA ASP A 188 -1.75 3.75 7.92
C ASP A 188 -1.01 4.67 6.94
N ASN A 189 0.33 4.69 7.01
CA ASN A 189 1.16 5.46 6.08
C ASN A 189 1.01 4.99 4.62
N ILE A 190 0.97 3.68 4.38
CA ILE A 190 0.74 3.14 3.03
C ILE A 190 -0.65 3.54 2.53
N LEU A 191 -1.67 3.35 3.35
CA LEU A 191 -3.05 3.63 2.97
C LEU A 191 -3.28 5.12 2.72
N ARG A 192 -2.67 6.00 3.53
CA ARG A 192 -2.66 7.45 3.33
C ARG A 192 -2.07 7.83 1.97
N LEU A 193 -0.92 7.25 1.61
CA LEU A 193 -0.26 7.52 0.34
C LEU A 193 -1.12 7.07 -0.86
N LEU A 194 -1.72 5.87 -0.78
CA LEU A 194 -2.59 5.36 -1.83
C LEU A 194 -3.86 6.21 -1.99
N ALA A 195 -4.50 6.59 -0.88
CA ALA A 195 -5.67 7.46 -0.90
C ALA A 195 -5.35 8.83 -1.50
N ALA A 196 -4.26 9.47 -1.06
CA ALA A 196 -3.82 10.75 -1.63
C ALA A 196 -3.55 10.66 -3.14
N ARG A 197 -3.02 9.53 -3.62
CA ARG A 197 -2.81 9.31 -5.04
C ARG A 197 -4.13 9.19 -5.80
N VAL A 198 -5.15 8.53 -5.25
CA VAL A 198 -6.48 8.45 -5.87
C VAL A 198 -7.13 9.83 -5.98
N THR A 199 -7.13 10.62 -4.90
CA THR A 199 -7.66 12.00 -4.93
C THR A 199 -6.97 12.87 -5.99
N PHE A 200 -5.66 12.70 -6.17
CA PHE A 200 -4.94 13.37 -7.25
C PHE A 200 -5.38 12.92 -8.65
N LEU A 201 -5.70 11.64 -8.84
CA LEU A 201 -6.18 11.10 -10.11
C LEU A 201 -7.60 11.59 -10.43
N GLU A 202 -8.49 11.62 -9.44
CA GLU A 202 -9.85 12.20 -9.55
C GLU A 202 -9.76 13.66 -10.02
N GLY A 203 -8.91 14.49 -9.38
CA GLY A 203 -8.72 15.87 -9.82
C GLY A 203 -8.05 16.04 -11.19
N ILE A 204 -7.43 14.99 -11.76
CA ILE A 204 -7.04 15.01 -13.19
C ILE A 204 -8.23 14.62 -14.06
N ALA A 205 -9.00 13.60 -13.70
CA ALA A 205 -10.19 13.16 -14.42
C ALA A 205 -11.18 14.32 -14.60
N ASP A 206 -11.49 15.06 -13.53
CA ASP A 206 -12.38 16.24 -13.56
C ASP A 206 -11.92 17.30 -14.58
N ARG A 207 -10.60 17.49 -14.73
CA ARG A 207 -10.03 18.44 -15.69
C ARG A 207 -10.08 17.93 -17.12
N VAL A 208 -9.92 16.63 -17.31
CA VAL A 208 -10.08 15.99 -18.62
C VAL A 208 -11.55 16.11 -19.05
N ALA A 209 -12.49 15.79 -18.15
CA ALA A 209 -13.93 15.96 -18.37
C ALA A 209 -14.28 17.40 -18.78
N SER A 210 -13.89 18.39 -17.97
CA SER A 210 -14.14 19.80 -18.27
C SER A 210 -13.54 20.26 -19.60
N ARG A 211 -12.41 19.68 -20.02
CA ARG A 211 -11.77 20.01 -21.30
C ARG A 211 -12.46 19.34 -22.49
N ILE A 212 -12.98 18.13 -22.30
CA ILE A 212 -13.85 17.45 -23.26
C ILE A 212 -15.08 18.34 -23.51
N ASP A 213 -15.79 18.75 -22.46
CA ASP A 213 -16.99 19.59 -22.57
C ASP A 213 -16.71 20.92 -23.32
N GLU A 214 -15.57 21.56 -23.04
CA GLU A 214 -15.17 22.81 -23.72
C GLU A 214 -14.94 22.61 -25.22
N LEU A 215 -14.42 21.46 -25.64
CA LEU A 215 -14.14 21.14 -27.04
C LEU A 215 -15.38 20.63 -27.79
N GLU A 216 -16.22 19.83 -27.14
CA GLU A 216 -17.53 19.43 -27.67
C GLU A 216 -18.41 20.65 -27.93
N GLY A 217 -18.40 21.64 -27.01
CA GLY A 217 -19.10 22.91 -27.20
C GLY A 217 -18.59 23.76 -28.37
N ARG A 218 -17.43 23.42 -28.95
CA ARG A 218 -16.88 24.03 -30.18
C ARG A 218 -17.13 23.18 -31.43
N GLY A 219 -17.84 22.06 -31.29
CA GLY A 219 -18.11 21.13 -32.38
C GLY A 219 -16.97 20.17 -32.70
N ALA A 220 -15.98 20.01 -31.82
CA ALA A 220 -14.98 18.95 -31.98
C ALA A 220 -15.56 17.58 -31.60
N ASP A 221 -15.21 16.53 -32.35
CA ASP A 221 -15.55 15.16 -31.98
C ASP A 221 -14.63 14.67 -30.86
N MET A 222 -15.21 14.48 -29.67
CA MET A 222 -14.50 14.03 -28.48
C MET A 222 -14.85 12.59 -28.08
N SER A 223 -15.52 11.83 -28.95
CA SER A 223 -16.03 10.49 -28.65
C SER A 223 -14.96 9.53 -28.09
N GLU A 224 -13.77 9.49 -28.70
CA GLU A 224 -12.65 8.66 -28.22
C GLU A 224 -12.12 9.10 -26.85
N ALA A 225 -12.00 10.42 -26.62
CA ALA A 225 -11.51 10.97 -25.36
C ALA A 225 -12.52 10.70 -24.22
N SER A 226 -13.82 10.84 -24.49
CA SER A 226 -14.91 10.55 -23.56
C SER A 226 -14.94 9.07 -23.18
N ALA A 227 -14.80 8.16 -24.16
CA ALA A 227 -14.72 6.72 -23.89
C ALA A 227 -13.49 6.34 -23.04
N ALA A 228 -12.32 6.93 -23.33
CA ALA A 228 -11.10 6.69 -22.57
C ALA A 228 -11.16 7.27 -21.15
N LEU A 229 -11.84 8.40 -20.95
CA LEU A 229 -12.11 8.96 -19.63
C LEU A 229 -13.01 8.04 -18.79
N ALA A 230 -14.08 7.50 -19.39
CA ALA A 230 -14.98 6.57 -18.71
C ALA A 230 -14.25 5.30 -18.24
N ASP A 231 -13.33 4.73 -19.04
CA ASP A 231 -12.47 3.63 -18.60
C ASP A 231 -11.58 4.05 -17.42
N ALA A 232 -10.97 5.24 -17.49
CA ALA A 232 -10.14 5.76 -16.41
C ALA A 232 -10.92 5.94 -15.10
N GLU A 233 -12.15 6.45 -15.16
CA GLU A 233 -13.05 6.57 -14.00
C GLU A 233 -13.42 5.19 -13.42
N GLY A 234 -13.70 4.20 -14.26
CA GLY A 234 -13.89 2.82 -13.84
C GLY A 234 -12.67 2.26 -13.08
N LYS A 235 -11.44 2.50 -13.58
CA LYS A 235 -10.21 2.09 -12.89
C LYS A 235 -9.95 2.86 -11.60
N ILE A 236 -10.35 4.12 -11.51
CA ILE A 236 -10.29 4.91 -10.27
C ILE A 236 -11.23 4.28 -9.22
N ALA A 237 -12.46 3.91 -9.61
CA ALA A 237 -13.40 3.22 -8.73
C ALA A 237 -12.84 1.86 -8.25
N ASP A 238 -12.24 1.06 -9.14
CA ASP A 238 -11.56 -0.18 -8.78
C ASP A 238 -10.44 0.05 -7.74
N ALA A 239 -9.67 1.14 -7.90
CA ALA A 239 -8.62 1.53 -6.97
C ALA A 239 -9.17 1.92 -5.60
N VAL A 240 -10.28 2.67 -5.54
CA VAL A 240 -10.99 2.99 -4.29
C VAL A 240 -11.43 1.71 -3.58
N GLY A 241 -12.05 0.78 -4.30
CA GLY A 241 -12.47 -0.51 -3.77
C GLY A 241 -11.30 -1.33 -3.21
N ALA A 242 -10.20 -1.42 -3.95
CA ALA A 242 -9.00 -2.14 -3.52
C ALA A 242 -8.34 -1.51 -2.27
N ILE A 243 -8.31 -0.17 -2.17
CA ILE A 243 -7.87 0.53 -0.95
C ILE A 243 -8.80 0.21 0.22
N GLY A 244 -10.12 0.14 0.00
CA GLY A 244 -11.10 -0.29 1.01
C GLY A 244 -10.79 -1.68 1.57
N SER A 245 -10.51 -2.65 0.69
CA SER A 245 -10.09 -4.00 1.09
C SER A 245 -8.77 -4.00 1.86
N ALA A 246 -7.80 -3.19 1.44
CA ALA A 246 -6.54 -3.04 2.17
C ALA A 246 -6.72 -2.40 3.56
N LYS A 247 -7.65 -1.44 3.71
CA LYS A 247 -8.04 -0.87 5.02
C LYS A 247 -8.64 -1.93 5.93
N ALA A 248 -9.54 -2.76 5.41
CA ALA A 248 -10.15 -3.85 6.19
C ALA A 248 -9.09 -4.86 6.66
N ALA A 249 -8.15 -5.26 5.78
CA ALA A 249 -7.04 -6.14 6.16
C ALA A 249 -6.09 -5.51 7.19
N ALA A 250 -5.85 -4.20 7.09
CA ALA A 250 -5.07 -3.47 8.10
C ALA A 250 -5.77 -3.43 9.46
N ALA A 251 -7.09 -3.26 9.50
CA ALA A 251 -7.87 -3.31 10.74
C ALA A 251 -7.80 -4.72 11.38
N ALA A 252 -7.99 -5.78 10.59
CA ALA A 252 -7.84 -7.16 11.08
C ALA A 252 -6.44 -7.42 11.67
N LEU A 253 -5.40 -6.88 11.04
CA LEU A 253 -4.02 -6.99 11.50
C LEU A 253 -3.76 -6.29 12.85
N LYS A 254 -4.44 -5.16 13.13
CA LYS A 254 -4.35 -4.44 14.42
C LYS A 254 -5.05 -5.19 15.55
N GLU A 255 -6.21 -5.78 15.24
CA GLU A 255 -7.03 -6.50 16.23
C GLU A 255 -6.51 -7.92 16.51
N SER A 256 -5.82 -8.57 15.57
CA SER A 256 -5.35 -9.96 15.71
C SER A 256 -4.44 -10.19 16.93
N GLU A 257 -4.64 -11.31 17.62
CA GLU A 257 -3.72 -11.80 18.66
C GLU A 257 -2.39 -12.30 18.09
N ASP A 258 -2.40 -12.74 16.82
CA ASP A 258 -1.22 -13.10 16.05
C ASP A 258 -1.10 -12.25 14.78
N PRO A 259 -0.52 -11.04 14.86
CA PRO A 259 -0.32 -10.18 13.71
C PRO A 259 0.54 -10.84 12.61
N ALA A 260 1.32 -11.88 12.92
CA ALA A 260 2.15 -12.54 11.92
C ALA A 260 1.31 -13.30 10.88
N SER A 261 0.19 -13.90 11.30
CA SER A 261 -0.72 -14.63 10.40
C SER A 261 -1.46 -13.70 9.43
N GLU A 262 -1.89 -12.53 9.92
CA GLU A 262 -2.68 -11.57 9.14
C GLU A 262 -1.83 -10.72 8.19
N ARG A 263 -0.52 -10.67 8.40
CA ARG A 263 0.39 -9.80 7.66
C ARG A 263 0.39 -10.07 6.16
N ASP A 264 0.30 -11.34 5.77
CA ASP A 264 0.36 -11.72 4.35
C ASP A 264 -0.95 -11.36 3.62
N SER A 265 -2.08 -11.42 4.32
CA SER A 265 -3.37 -10.91 3.83
C SER A 265 -3.30 -9.41 3.56
N PHE A 266 -2.81 -8.62 4.52
CA PHE A 266 -2.61 -7.18 4.33
C PHE A 266 -1.66 -6.89 3.17
N ARG A 267 -0.54 -7.59 3.04
CA ARG A 267 0.42 -7.40 1.94
C ARG A 267 -0.21 -7.68 0.58
N ALA A 268 -0.98 -8.75 0.46
CA ALA A 268 -1.68 -9.07 -0.78
C ALA A 268 -2.68 -7.95 -1.14
N ALA A 269 -3.51 -7.53 -0.19
CA ALA A 269 -4.48 -6.46 -0.40
C ALA A 269 -3.82 -5.12 -0.74
N ALA A 270 -2.74 -4.73 -0.04
CA ALA A 270 -2.00 -3.52 -0.33
C ALA A 270 -1.32 -3.54 -1.71
N LYS A 271 -0.82 -4.72 -2.14
CA LYS A 271 -0.27 -4.91 -3.48
C LYS A 271 -1.35 -4.72 -4.55
N THR A 272 -2.51 -5.35 -4.37
CA THR A 272 -3.66 -5.17 -5.28
C THR A 272 -4.08 -3.71 -5.35
N ALA A 273 -4.21 -3.02 -4.21
CA ALA A 273 -4.51 -1.59 -4.18
C ALA A 273 -3.49 -0.75 -4.95
N HIS A 274 -2.19 -1.05 -4.80
CA HIS A 274 -1.14 -0.38 -5.55
C HIS A 274 -1.24 -0.60 -7.07
N GLU A 275 -1.50 -1.84 -7.50
CA GLU A 275 -1.67 -2.20 -8.90
C GLU A 275 -2.90 -1.51 -9.52
N SER A 276 -4.02 -1.46 -8.80
CA SER A 276 -5.23 -0.75 -9.25
C SER A 276 -4.99 0.77 -9.39
N VAL A 277 -4.31 1.40 -8.43
CA VAL A 277 -3.95 2.83 -8.52
C VAL A 277 -3.02 3.10 -9.72
N LYS A 278 -2.11 2.17 -10.02
CA LYS A 278 -1.23 2.26 -11.19
C LYS A 278 -2.03 2.15 -12.49
N ALA A 279 -2.95 1.18 -12.59
CA ALA A 279 -3.82 0.99 -13.74
C ALA A 279 -4.69 2.23 -14.01
N ALA A 280 -5.29 2.82 -12.96
CA ALA A 280 -6.02 4.07 -13.05
C ALA A 280 -5.17 5.22 -13.62
N GLY A 281 -3.93 5.34 -13.15
CA GLY A 281 -2.98 6.33 -13.67
C GLY A 281 -2.49 6.09 -15.10
N GLU A 282 -2.60 4.86 -15.62
CA GLU A 282 -2.30 4.52 -17.01
C GLU A 282 -3.49 4.80 -17.92
N ALA A 283 -4.70 4.38 -17.53
CA ALA A 283 -5.93 4.69 -18.25
C ALA A 283 -6.13 6.21 -18.42
N LEU A 284 -5.83 7.00 -17.38
CA LEU A 284 -5.93 8.45 -17.46
C LEU A 284 -4.89 9.09 -18.41
N ARG A 285 -3.72 8.47 -18.60
CA ARG A 285 -2.75 8.91 -19.63
C ARG A 285 -3.27 8.60 -21.03
N SER A 286 -3.98 7.49 -21.21
CA SER A 286 -4.65 7.18 -22.47
C SER A 286 -5.74 8.21 -22.79
N ALA A 287 -6.58 8.57 -21.82
CA ALA A 287 -7.59 9.63 -21.96
C ALA A 287 -6.96 10.98 -22.35
N ILE A 288 -5.86 11.38 -21.70
CA ILE A 288 -5.14 12.62 -22.04
C ILE A 288 -4.54 12.54 -23.46
N THR A 289 -4.08 11.37 -23.90
CA THR A 289 -3.53 11.19 -25.24
C THR A 289 -4.63 11.32 -26.30
N ALA A 290 -5.78 10.67 -26.09
CA ALA A 290 -6.96 10.80 -26.95
C ALA A 290 -7.45 12.25 -27.04
N LEU A 291 -7.57 12.93 -25.90
CA LEU A 291 -7.92 14.36 -25.82
C LEU A 291 -7.00 15.26 -26.65
N LYS A 292 -5.69 14.94 -26.72
CA LYS A 292 -4.73 15.70 -27.53
C LYS A 292 -4.87 15.42 -29.02
N ALA A 293 -5.18 14.18 -29.40
CA ALA A 293 -5.37 13.79 -30.79
C ALA A 293 -6.63 14.43 -31.40
N SER A 294 -7.70 14.63 -30.61
CA SER A 294 -8.94 15.29 -31.04
C SER A 294 -8.82 16.81 -31.21
N ARG A 295 -7.68 17.42 -30.85
CA ARG A 295 -7.49 18.86 -31.03
C ARG A 295 -7.26 19.12 -32.53
N PRO A 296 -8.10 19.92 -33.20
CA PRO A 296 -7.84 20.30 -34.58
C PRO A 296 -6.47 20.97 -34.64
N GLU A 297 -5.62 20.45 -35.52
CA GLU A 297 -4.33 21.04 -35.81
C GLU A 297 -4.62 22.47 -36.28
N VAL A 298 -4.26 23.44 -35.45
CA VAL A 298 -4.34 24.84 -35.85
C VAL A 298 -3.25 24.95 -36.89
N GLU A 299 -3.65 24.89 -38.17
CA GLU A 299 -2.73 25.22 -39.25
C GLU A 299 -2.09 26.55 -38.86
N PRO A 300 -0.76 26.63 -38.77
CA PRO A 300 -0.10 27.86 -38.40
C PRO A 300 -0.58 28.89 -39.42
N ASP A 301 -1.34 29.89 -38.95
CA ASP A 301 -1.73 31.03 -39.77
C ASP A 301 -0.46 31.46 -40.48
N GLU A 302 -0.42 31.29 -41.81
CA GLU A 302 0.69 31.73 -42.63
C GLU A 302 0.96 33.17 -42.19
N GLU A 303 2.11 33.40 -41.56
CA GLU A 303 2.55 34.74 -41.18
C GLU A 303 2.42 35.58 -42.44
N GLU A 304 1.35 36.38 -42.51
CA GLU A 304 1.20 37.44 -43.47
C GLU A 304 2.40 38.33 -43.19
N THR A 305 3.47 38.14 -43.98
CA THR A 305 4.67 38.94 -43.93
C THR A 305 4.21 40.36 -44.24
N GLU A 306 3.92 41.13 -43.19
CA GLU A 306 3.72 42.57 -43.31
C GLU A 306 4.96 43.10 -44.04
N PRO A 307 4.79 43.72 -45.22
CA PRO A 307 5.93 44.29 -45.91
C PRO A 307 6.51 45.38 -45.01
N GLU A 308 7.76 45.18 -44.57
CA GLU A 308 8.58 46.21 -43.93
C GLU A 308 8.51 47.47 -44.78
N THR A 309 7.69 48.43 -44.36
CA THR A 309 7.71 49.78 -44.91
C THR A 309 8.89 50.48 -44.26
N GLU A 310 10.02 50.38 -44.95
CA GLU A 310 11.26 51.09 -44.66
C GLU A 310 10.97 52.59 -44.47
N PRO A 311 11.18 53.18 -43.27
CA PRO A 311 10.93 54.59 -43.06
C PRO A 311 12.00 55.39 -43.82
N ALA A 312 11.54 56.16 -44.81
CA ALA A 312 12.37 57.11 -45.56
C ALA A 312 13.09 58.07 -44.59
N VAL A 313 14.42 57.94 -44.54
CA VAL A 313 15.30 58.82 -43.78
C VAL A 313 15.38 60.16 -44.51
N GLU A 314 14.78 61.21 -43.94
CA GLU A 314 14.93 62.58 -44.44
C GLU A 314 16.36 63.10 -44.17
N PRO A 315 17.00 63.79 -45.13
CA PRO A 315 18.33 64.36 -44.94
C PRO A 315 18.26 65.63 -44.08
N VAL A 316 19.01 65.64 -42.97
CA VAL A 316 19.22 66.82 -42.13
C VAL A 316 20.20 67.77 -42.85
N ILE A 317 19.78 69.03 -43.04
CA ILE A 317 20.55 70.14 -43.63
C ILE A 317 21.46 70.78 -42.58
#